data_AF-A0AAD0KZI8-F1
#
_entry.id   AF-A0AAD0KZI8-F1
#
_cell.length_a   1.000
_cell.length_b   1.000
_cell.length_c   1.000
_cell.angle_alpha   90.00
_cell.angle_beta   90.00
_cell.angle_gamma   90.00
#
_symmetry.space_group_name_H-M   'P 1'
#
loop_
_entity.id
_entity.type
_entity.pdbx_description
1 polymer ?
#
loop_
_entity_poly.entity_id
_entity_poly.type
_entity_poly.pdbx_seq_one_letter_code
_entity_poly.pdbx_strand_id
1 'polypeptide(L)'
;MVYCQRCGRKLDEAHLHCPYCGVLQERELDGEKKPCRKCEEKIPVNSNYCPYCGHDQAIFEYRETPRETEEDKAKFTPGPKLEKDAQDLAELIDQIRAENEKYLAKRQADAKAAQEKRTFGKNENPEPNLIASTKLMLRDTFRTDKRMGRADFWWGYLGITMLTVLLTFPLALIVQIWQAVAPDSAMMAMEIMVYFLMCFYILEMFTGLIRRFRDAEIPVLYVVLALTVVGEIICLFLATRPQKVTNLDYTFEAQNKKQQNDQNKPDR
;
A
#
# COMPACT_ATOMS: atom_id res chain seq x y z
N MET A 1 -23.15 -37.32 -29.69
CA MET A 1 -21.96 -36.48 -29.99
C MET A 1 -22.46 -35.13 -30.44
N VAL A 2 -21.92 -34.04 -29.89
CA VAL A 2 -22.40 -32.67 -30.15
C VAL A 2 -21.25 -31.79 -30.60
N TYR A 3 -21.52 -30.76 -31.40
CA TYR A 3 -20.53 -29.81 -31.88
C TYR A 3 -20.79 -28.41 -31.30
N CYS A 4 -19.73 -27.63 -31.13
CA CYS A 4 -19.84 -26.24 -30.72
C CYS A 4 -20.40 -25.37 -31.87
N GLN A 5 -21.44 -24.58 -31.58
CA GLN A 5 -22.12 -23.71 -32.54
C GLN A 5 -21.23 -22.61 -33.15
N ARG A 6 -20.12 -22.25 -32.49
CA ARG A 6 -19.23 -21.15 -32.91
C ARG A 6 -17.93 -21.63 -33.54
N CYS A 7 -17.27 -22.63 -32.94
CA CYS A 7 -15.94 -23.07 -33.34
C CYS A 7 -15.90 -24.46 -34.00
N GLY A 8 -17.04 -25.15 -34.09
CA GLY A 8 -17.15 -26.43 -34.80
C GLY A 8 -16.44 -27.63 -34.15
N ARG A 9 -15.81 -27.46 -32.98
CA ARG A 9 -15.16 -28.57 -32.26
C ARG A 9 -16.17 -29.56 -31.70
N LYS A 10 -15.80 -30.84 -31.70
CA LYS A 10 -16.54 -31.92 -31.06
C LYS A 10 -16.52 -31.75 -29.54
N LEU A 11 -17.67 -32.00 -28.92
CA LEU A 11 -17.88 -31.97 -27.48
C LEU A 11 -18.33 -33.34 -27.02
N ASP A 12 -17.70 -33.83 -25.96
CA ASP A 12 -17.97 -35.16 -25.39
C ASP A 12 -19.31 -35.18 -24.64
N GLU A 13 -19.69 -34.06 -24.01
CA GLU A 13 -20.99 -33.88 -23.33
C GLU A 13 -21.66 -32.55 -23.71
N ALA A 14 -22.97 -32.44 -23.43
CA ALA A 14 -23.78 -31.25 -23.66
C ALA A 14 -23.46 -30.13 -22.64
N HIS A 15 -22.26 -29.57 -22.74
CA HIS A 15 -21.86 -28.45 -21.90
C HIS A 15 -22.64 -27.19 -22.29
N LEU A 16 -23.07 -26.42 -21.29
CA LEU A 16 -23.70 -25.12 -21.46
C LEU A 16 -22.73 -24.11 -22.07
N HIS A 17 -21.44 -24.20 -21.73
CA HIS A 17 -20.35 -23.41 -22.33
C HIS A 17 -19.34 -24.31 -23.04
N CYS A 18 -18.83 -23.88 -24.20
CA CYS A 18 -17.79 -24.62 -24.89
C CYS A 18 -16.44 -24.54 -24.14
N PRO A 19 -15.81 -25.67 -23.78
CA PRO A 19 -14.52 -25.67 -23.08
C PRO A 19 -13.36 -25.11 -23.92
N TYR A 20 -13.50 -25.04 -25.25
CA TYR A 20 -12.43 -24.59 -26.14
C TYR A 20 -12.51 -23.09 -26.50
N CYS A 21 -13.71 -22.53 -26.61
CA CYS A 21 -13.88 -21.12 -27.03
C CYS A 21 -14.78 -20.30 -26.10
N GLY A 22 -15.22 -20.87 -24.96
CA GLY A 22 -16.00 -20.19 -23.92
C GLY A 22 -17.45 -19.85 -24.26
N VAL A 23 -17.87 -20.02 -25.51
CA VAL A 23 -19.19 -19.58 -25.97
C VAL A 23 -20.33 -20.40 -25.35
N LEU A 24 -21.39 -19.71 -24.95
CA LEU A 24 -22.65 -20.31 -24.52
C LEU A 24 -23.29 -21.09 -25.68
N GLN A 25 -23.80 -22.29 -25.42
CA GLN A 25 -24.48 -23.14 -26.40
C GLN A 25 -26.00 -22.94 -26.29
N GLU A 26 -26.60 -22.32 -27.31
CA GLU A 26 -28.01 -21.92 -27.31
C GLU A 26 -28.97 -23.02 -27.81
N ARG A 27 -28.58 -24.30 -27.66
CA ARG A 27 -29.32 -25.44 -28.26
C ARG A 27 -30.74 -25.58 -27.72
N GLU A 28 -30.89 -25.32 -26.42
CA GLU A 28 -32.13 -25.55 -25.64
C GLU A 28 -32.86 -24.24 -25.30
N LEU A 29 -32.35 -23.10 -25.76
CA LEU A 29 -33.02 -21.81 -25.55
C LEU A 29 -34.17 -21.63 -26.55
N ASP A 30 -35.22 -20.95 -26.13
CA ASP A 30 -36.41 -20.59 -26.92
C ASP A 30 -36.10 -19.44 -27.90
N GLY A 31 -35.10 -19.63 -28.76
CA GLY A 31 -34.71 -18.69 -29.83
C GLY A 31 -35.21 -19.12 -31.20
N GLU A 32 -35.13 -18.21 -32.17
CA GLU A 32 -35.41 -18.50 -33.57
C GLU A 32 -34.45 -19.59 -34.11
N LYS A 33 -35.01 -20.57 -34.82
CA LYS A 33 -34.25 -21.71 -35.38
C LYS A 33 -34.35 -21.74 -36.90
N LYS A 34 -33.24 -22.05 -37.56
CA LYS A 34 -33.12 -22.32 -39.00
C LYS A 34 -32.82 -23.81 -39.24
N PRO A 35 -33.24 -24.40 -40.37
CA PRO A 35 -32.81 -25.76 -40.71
C PRO A 35 -31.33 -25.79 -41.07
N CYS A 36 -30.62 -26.82 -40.63
CA CYS A 36 -29.25 -27.08 -41.04
C CYS A 36 -29.17 -27.42 -42.53
N ARG A 37 -28.22 -26.84 -43.27
CA ARG A 37 -28.05 -27.10 -44.72
C ARG A 37 -27.68 -28.53 -45.11
N LYS A 38 -27.20 -29.34 -44.16
CA LYS A 38 -26.70 -30.70 -44.43
C LYS A 38 -27.60 -31.79 -43.86
N CYS A 39 -28.05 -31.62 -42.61
CA CYS A 39 -28.82 -32.65 -41.92
C CYS A 39 -30.26 -32.22 -41.62
N GLU A 40 -30.68 -31.03 -42.07
CA GLU A 40 -32.03 -30.46 -41.95
C GLU A 40 -32.57 -30.25 -40.52
N GLU A 41 -31.82 -30.68 -39.50
CA GLU A 41 -32.14 -30.47 -38.10
C GLU A 41 -32.27 -28.98 -37.74
N LYS A 42 -33.21 -28.64 -36.84
CA LYS A 42 -33.46 -27.26 -36.43
C LYS A 42 -32.36 -26.76 -35.49
N ILE A 43 -31.59 -25.77 -35.95
CA ILE A 43 -30.46 -25.17 -35.22
C ILE A 43 -30.69 -23.68 -34.97
N PRO A 44 -30.11 -23.08 -33.92
CA PRO A 44 -30.23 -21.63 -33.69
C PRO A 44 -29.72 -20.80 -34.88
N VAL A 45 -30.40 -19.70 -35.20
CA VAL A 45 -30.07 -18.85 -36.38
C VAL A 45 -28.62 -18.34 -36.32
N ASN A 46 -28.12 -18.00 -35.14
CA ASN A 46 -26.76 -17.49 -34.91
C ASN A 46 -25.67 -18.59 -34.89
N SER A 47 -26.02 -19.86 -35.19
CA SER A 47 -25.03 -20.93 -35.26
C SER A 47 -24.21 -20.82 -36.55
N ASN A 48 -22.89 -20.69 -36.41
CA ASN A 48 -21.92 -20.81 -37.50
C ASN A 48 -21.72 -22.27 -37.92
N TYR A 49 -21.75 -23.20 -36.95
CA TYR A 49 -21.67 -24.63 -37.19
C TYR A 49 -22.91 -25.34 -36.66
N CYS A 50 -23.36 -26.39 -37.35
CA CYS A 50 -24.47 -27.22 -36.89
C CYS A 50 -24.06 -28.02 -35.63
N PRO A 51 -24.73 -27.86 -34.48
CA PRO A 51 -24.41 -28.62 -33.27
C PRO A 51 -24.63 -30.14 -33.40
N TYR A 52 -25.39 -30.63 -34.38
CA TYR A 52 -25.71 -32.05 -34.54
C TYR A 52 -24.77 -32.75 -35.53
N CYS A 53 -24.48 -32.13 -36.68
CA CYS A 53 -23.64 -32.73 -37.72
C CYS A 53 -22.27 -32.06 -37.92
N GLY A 54 -22.00 -30.94 -37.25
CA GLY A 54 -20.74 -30.19 -37.33
C GLY A 54 -20.52 -29.39 -38.62
N HIS A 55 -21.51 -29.35 -39.53
CA HIS A 55 -21.37 -28.67 -40.83
C HIS A 55 -21.39 -27.15 -40.68
N ASP A 56 -20.50 -26.45 -41.39
CA ASP A 56 -20.45 -24.99 -41.49
C ASP A 56 -21.72 -24.44 -42.17
N GLN A 57 -22.27 -23.36 -41.65
CA GLN A 57 -23.52 -22.72 -42.08
C GLN A 57 -23.29 -21.33 -42.67
N ALA A 58 -22.05 -20.81 -42.71
CA ALA A 58 -21.74 -19.53 -43.33
C ALA A 58 -21.79 -19.61 -44.88
N ILE A 59 -22.14 -18.51 -45.54
CA ILE A 59 -21.88 -18.30 -46.99
C ILE A 59 -20.98 -17.09 -47.06
N PHE A 60 -19.80 -17.26 -47.67
CA PHE A 60 -18.99 -16.13 -48.08
C PHE A 60 -19.35 -15.82 -49.54
N GLU A 61 -20.20 -14.82 -49.75
CA GLU A 61 -20.26 -14.19 -51.07
C GLU A 61 -19.01 -13.33 -51.23
N TYR A 62 -18.01 -13.86 -51.93
CA TYR A 62 -16.92 -13.04 -52.41
C TYR A 62 -17.45 -12.17 -53.55
N ARG A 63 -17.90 -10.96 -53.24
CA ARG A 63 -17.82 -9.87 -54.22
C ARG A 63 -16.37 -9.46 -54.28
N GLU A 64 -15.71 -9.81 -55.37
CA GLU A 64 -14.46 -9.17 -55.73
C GLU A 64 -14.76 -7.67 -55.89
N THR A 65 -14.38 -6.87 -54.90
CA THR A 65 -14.21 -5.44 -55.15
C THR A 65 -13.14 -5.32 -56.23
N PRO A 66 -13.40 -4.57 -57.33
CA PRO A 66 -12.39 -4.37 -58.35
C PRO A 66 -11.11 -3.89 -57.68
N ARG A 67 -9.99 -4.57 -57.93
CA ARG A 67 -8.69 -4.10 -57.47
C ARG A 67 -8.41 -2.78 -58.17
N GLU A 68 -8.34 -1.70 -57.40
CA GLU A 68 -7.84 -0.42 -57.89
C GLU A 68 -6.50 -0.68 -58.57
N THR A 69 -6.40 -0.28 -59.84
CA THR A 69 -5.17 -0.44 -60.60
C THR A 69 -4.13 0.57 -60.12
N GLU A 70 -2.84 0.32 -60.32
CA GLU A 70 -1.78 1.29 -60.01
C GLU A 70 -2.00 2.63 -60.74
N GLU A 71 -2.74 2.64 -61.85
CA GLU A 71 -3.17 3.84 -62.58
C GLU A 71 -4.26 4.65 -61.84
N ASP A 72 -5.10 4.01 -61.03
CA ASP A 72 -6.13 4.68 -60.22
C ASP A 72 -5.53 5.39 -59.01
N LYS A 73 -4.48 4.81 -58.39
CA LYS A 73 -3.70 5.46 -57.33
C LYS A 73 -2.93 6.68 -57.84
N ALA A 74 -2.47 6.65 -59.09
CA ALA A 74 -1.67 7.72 -59.69
C ALA A 74 -2.47 9.01 -60.01
N LYS A 75 -3.81 8.97 -59.96
CA LYS A 75 -4.68 10.13 -60.24
C LYS A 75 -5.13 10.90 -58.99
N PHE A 76 -4.77 10.44 -57.79
CA PHE A 76 -5.09 11.18 -56.57
C PHE A 76 -4.00 12.22 -56.28
N THR A 77 -4.12 13.40 -56.89
CA THR A 77 -3.47 14.61 -56.34
C THR A 77 -4.35 15.14 -55.21
N PRO A 78 -3.90 15.09 -53.94
CA PRO A 78 -4.68 15.65 -52.84
C PRO A 78 -4.94 17.14 -53.12
N GLY A 79 -6.20 17.56 -53.04
CA GLY A 79 -6.55 18.96 -53.19
C GLY A 79 -5.93 19.81 -52.06
N PRO A 80 -5.75 21.13 -52.26
CA PRO A 80 -5.05 22.01 -51.31
C PRO A 80 -5.68 22.05 -49.90
N LYS A 81 -6.95 21.67 -49.78
CA LYS A 81 -7.64 21.54 -48.50
C LYS A 81 -7.14 20.35 -47.68
N LEU A 82 -6.87 19.22 -48.33
CA LEU A 82 -6.39 17.99 -47.66
C LEU A 82 -4.96 18.15 -47.15
N GLU A 83 -4.11 18.89 -47.89
CA GLU A 83 -2.74 19.22 -47.44
C GLU A 83 -2.75 20.15 -46.22
N LYS A 84 -3.66 21.14 -46.21
CA LYS A 84 -3.81 22.04 -45.06
C LYS A 84 -4.32 21.31 -43.82
N ASP A 85 -5.34 20.46 -43.98
CA ASP A 85 -5.88 19.66 -42.86
C ASP A 85 -4.82 18.71 -42.28
N ALA A 86 -3.91 18.18 -43.12
CA ALA A 86 -2.78 17.36 -42.67
C ALA A 86 -1.71 18.18 -41.92
N GLN A 87 -1.44 19.41 -42.37
CA GLN A 87 -0.52 20.34 -41.68
C GLN A 87 -1.08 20.78 -40.32
N ASP A 88 -2.36 21.16 -40.27
CA ASP A 88 -3.05 21.58 -39.05
C ASP A 88 -3.09 20.42 -38.02
N LEU A 89 -3.29 19.18 -38.48
CA LEU A 89 -3.24 17.99 -37.63
C LEU A 89 -1.83 17.72 -37.09
N ALA A 90 -0.80 17.89 -37.90
CA ALA A 90 0.58 17.71 -37.47
C ALA A 90 0.98 18.75 -36.40
N GLU A 91 0.59 20.01 -36.60
CA GLU A 91 0.83 21.08 -35.62
C GLU A 91 0.11 20.81 -34.29
N LEU A 92 -1.13 20.34 -34.34
CA LEU A 92 -1.89 19.95 -33.15
C LEU A 92 -1.23 18.78 -32.40
N ILE A 93 -0.70 17.78 -33.11
CA ILE A 93 0.01 16.65 -32.51
C ILE A 93 1.27 17.12 -31.78
N ASP A 94 2.02 18.04 -32.37
CA ASP A 94 3.24 18.59 -31.74
C ASP A 94 2.92 19.44 -30.51
N GLN A 95 1.83 20.23 -30.54
CA GLN A 95 1.34 20.96 -29.37
C GLN A 95 0.94 20.01 -28.23
N ILE A 96 0.19 18.96 -28.53
CA ILE A 96 -0.23 17.94 -27.56
C ILE A 96 0.99 17.21 -26.97
N ARG A 97 1.99 16.89 -27.80
CA ARG A 97 3.24 16.26 -27.33
C ARG A 97 3.98 17.17 -26.36
N ALA A 98 4.15 18.45 -26.71
CA ALA A 98 4.84 19.42 -25.87
C ALA A 98 4.09 19.67 -24.54
N GLU A 99 2.76 19.69 -24.54
CA GLU A 99 1.96 19.81 -23.32
C GLU A 99 2.05 18.56 -22.44
N ASN A 100 1.99 17.37 -23.05
CA ASN A 100 2.15 16.10 -22.33
C ASN A 100 3.55 15.96 -21.70
N GLU A 101 4.61 16.40 -22.39
CA GLU A 101 5.96 16.42 -21.83
C GLU A 101 6.06 17.34 -20.61
N LYS A 102 5.45 18.53 -20.67
CA LYS A 102 5.38 19.45 -19.51
C LYS A 102 4.60 18.83 -18.35
N TYR A 103 3.48 18.17 -18.63
CA TYR A 103 2.66 17.50 -17.62
C TYR A 103 3.40 16.33 -16.97
N LEU A 104 4.11 15.51 -17.76
CA LEU A 104 4.94 14.41 -17.26
C LEU A 104 6.12 14.92 -16.43
N ALA A 105 6.81 15.97 -16.88
CA ALA A 105 7.90 16.59 -16.14
C ALA A 105 7.40 17.15 -14.79
N LYS A 106 6.23 17.80 -14.77
CA LYS A 106 5.58 18.26 -13.54
C LYS A 106 5.24 17.10 -12.61
N ARG A 107 4.60 16.02 -13.11
CA ARG A 107 4.32 14.81 -12.31
C ARG A 107 5.58 14.17 -11.75
N GLN A 108 6.67 14.12 -12.52
CA GLN A 108 7.95 13.59 -12.05
C GLN A 108 8.59 14.48 -11.00
N ALA A 109 8.51 15.81 -11.15
CA ALA A 109 8.99 16.77 -10.17
C ALA A 109 8.17 16.67 -8.87
N ASP A 110 6.85 16.60 -8.96
CA ASP A 110 5.96 16.42 -7.81
C ASP A 110 6.21 15.08 -7.11
N ALA A 111 6.45 14.00 -7.88
CA ALA A 111 6.82 12.69 -7.33
C ALA A 111 8.20 12.71 -6.63
N LYS A 112 9.20 13.37 -7.21
CA LYS A 112 10.51 13.57 -6.58
C LYS A 112 10.42 14.42 -5.32
N ALA A 113 9.70 15.54 -5.36
CA ALA A 113 9.47 16.39 -4.20
C ALA A 113 8.68 15.67 -3.10
N ALA A 114 7.72 14.83 -3.46
CA ALA A 114 7.03 13.96 -2.52
C ALA A 114 7.96 12.88 -1.94
N GLN A 115 8.91 12.35 -2.73
CA GLN A 115 9.90 11.39 -2.27
C GLN A 115 10.95 12.03 -1.35
N GLU A 116 11.41 13.25 -1.64
CA GLU A 116 12.32 14.03 -0.80
C GLU A 116 11.64 14.47 0.51
N LYS A 117 10.36 14.86 0.48
CA LYS A 117 9.57 15.05 1.72
C LYS A 117 9.39 13.77 2.54
N ARG A 118 9.55 12.58 1.93
CA ARG A 118 9.37 11.26 2.56
C ARG A 118 10.65 10.65 3.13
N THR A 119 11.82 11.23 2.91
CA THR A 119 13.04 10.84 3.64
C THR A 119 13.09 11.58 4.95
N PHE A 120 12.43 11.05 5.98
CA PHE A 120 12.58 11.56 7.35
C PHE A 120 14.06 11.51 7.77
N GLY A 121 14.50 12.48 8.57
CA GLY A 121 15.85 12.50 9.13
C GLY A 121 16.15 11.21 9.93
N LYS A 122 17.42 10.95 10.25
CA LYS A 122 17.77 9.75 11.03
C LYS A 122 17.23 9.76 12.46
N ASN A 123 16.86 10.95 12.96
CA ASN A 123 16.47 11.24 14.33
C ASN A 123 15.45 12.39 14.34
N GLU A 124 14.68 12.52 15.42
CA GLU A 124 13.72 13.63 15.60
C GLU A 124 14.49 14.92 15.92
N ASN A 125 15.60 14.79 16.64
CA ASN A 125 16.52 15.87 16.90
C ASN A 125 17.71 15.83 15.92
N PRO A 126 18.10 16.96 15.29
CA PRO A 126 19.30 17.03 14.46
C PRO A 126 20.58 16.67 15.22
N GLU A 127 20.68 17.03 16.50
CA GLU A 127 21.85 16.78 17.36
C GLU A 127 21.47 15.94 18.59
N PRO A 128 21.29 14.61 18.43
CA PRO A 128 20.87 13.74 19.51
C PRO A 128 21.97 13.66 20.58
N ASN A 129 21.60 13.99 21.82
CA ASN A 129 22.49 13.99 22.98
C ASN A 129 21.69 13.62 24.24
N LEU A 130 22.40 13.33 25.33
CA LEU A 130 21.80 12.85 26.58
C LEU A 130 20.61 13.72 27.04
N ILE A 131 20.78 15.04 27.11
CA ILE A 131 19.75 15.94 27.65
C ILE A 131 18.57 16.06 26.69
N ALA A 132 18.84 16.35 25.41
CA ALA A 132 17.79 16.58 24.42
C ALA A 132 16.93 15.34 24.20
N SER A 133 17.55 14.17 24.10
CA SER A 133 16.84 12.91 23.88
C SER A 133 16.12 12.40 25.13
N THR A 134 16.65 12.67 26.34
CA THR A 134 15.92 12.40 27.60
C THR A 134 14.69 13.27 27.73
N LYS A 135 14.82 14.57 27.45
CA LYS A 135 13.69 15.51 27.42
C LYS A 135 12.65 15.07 26.40
N LEU A 136 13.09 14.60 25.23
CA LEU A 136 12.20 14.06 24.21
C LEU A 136 11.44 12.83 24.71
N MET A 137 12.13 11.92 25.40
CA MET A 137 11.52 10.72 25.95
C MET A 137 10.42 11.06 26.96
N LEU A 138 10.71 11.97 27.91
CA LEU A 138 9.76 12.51 28.90
C LEU A 138 8.56 13.24 28.27
N ARG A 139 8.82 14.09 27.26
CA ARG A 139 7.78 14.89 26.60
C ARG A 139 6.73 14.03 25.92
N ASP A 140 7.18 12.90 25.36
CA ASP A 140 6.36 12.02 24.55
C ASP A 140 6.13 10.66 25.26
N THR A 141 6.21 10.61 26.59
CA THR A 141 5.99 9.41 27.44
C THR A 141 4.64 8.73 27.20
N PHE A 142 3.60 9.49 26.83
CA PHE A 142 2.25 8.97 26.53
C PHE A 142 1.92 8.97 25.03
N ARG A 143 2.90 9.24 24.15
CA ARG A 143 2.69 9.29 22.70
C ARG A 143 3.34 8.09 22.02
N THR A 144 2.52 7.19 21.52
CA THR A 144 2.98 5.99 20.82
C THR A 144 2.90 6.12 19.29
N ASP A 145 2.19 7.14 18.78
CA ASP A 145 1.90 7.40 17.35
C ASP A 145 3.07 7.98 16.56
N LYS A 146 4.27 8.02 17.14
CA LYS A 146 5.48 8.55 16.53
C LYS A 146 6.56 7.49 16.32
N ARG A 147 7.55 7.84 15.50
CA ARG A 147 8.85 7.15 15.41
C ARG A 147 9.86 7.76 16.37
N MET A 148 10.88 6.99 16.72
CA MET A 148 12.04 7.49 17.45
C MET A 148 13.31 6.94 16.81
N GLY A 149 14.21 7.87 16.45
CA GLY A 149 15.45 7.55 15.78
C GLY A 149 16.40 6.81 16.70
N ARG A 150 17.39 6.13 16.11
CA ARG A 150 18.28 5.26 16.88
C ARG A 150 19.08 6.03 17.93
N ALA A 151 19.64 7.18 17.58
CA ALA A 151 20.48 7.93 18.53
C ALA A 151 19.63 8.55 19.63
N ASP A 152 18.46 9.11 19.29
CA ASP A 152 17.51 9.62 20.28
C ASP A 152 17.03 8.53 21.24
N PHE A 153 16.79 7.32 20.75
CA PHE A 153 16.40 6.20 21.60
C PHE A 153 17.49 5.84 22.62
N TRP A 154 18.74 5.64 22.18
CA TRP A 154 19.81 5.21 23.10
C TRP A 154 20.19 6.30 24.10
N TRP A 155 20.29 7.56 23.66
CA TRP A 155 20.54 8.68 24.58
C TRP A 155 19.38 8.90 25.54
N GLY A 156 18.14 8.78 25.07
CA GLY A 156 16.94 8.87 25.90
C GLY A 156 16.89 7.74 26.93
N TYR A 157 17.08 6.48 26.52
CA TYR A 157 17.09 5.31 27.41
C TYR A 157 18.18 5.38 28.47
N LEU A 158 19.38 5.80 28.08
CA LEU A 158 20.47 6.03 29.03
C LEU A 158 20.09 7.13 30.03
N GLY A 159 19.61 8.27 29.55
CA GLY A 159 19.35 9.41 30.41
C GLY A 159 18.12 9.24 31.31
N ILE A 160 17.07 8.52 30.88
CA ILE A 160 15.98 8.11 31.76
C ILE A 160 16.48 7.14 32.82
N THR A 161 17.26 6.12 32.45
CA THR A 161 17.83 5.17 33.44
C THR A 161 18.69 5.91 34.47
N MET A 162 19.55 6.83 34.03
CA MET A 162 20.35 7.67 34.93
C MET A 162 19.48 8.58 35.80
N LEU A 163 18.46 9.22 35.23
CA LEU A 163 17.54 10.08 35.97
C LEU A 163 16.78 9.29 37.04
N THR A 164 16.29 8.09 36.71
CA THR A 164 15.61 7.20 37.66
C THR A 164 16.54 6.83 38.81
N VAL A 165 17.79 6.41 38.53
CA VAL A 165 18.78 6.11 39.56
C VAL A 165 19.12 7.34 40.40
N LEU A 166 19.25 8.52 39.79
CA LEU A 166 19.52 9.76 40.51
C LEU A 166 18.35 10.17 41.43
N LEU A 167 17.11 9.88 41.03
CA LEU A 167 15.92 10.17 41.82
C LEU A 167 15.74 9.23 43.02
N THR A 168 16.34 8.03 43.03
CA THR A 168 16.22 7.11 44.18
C THR A 168 16.99 7.61 45.41
N PHE A 169 18.13 8.29 45.24
CA PHE A 169 18.93 8.82 46.34
C PHE A 169 18.18 9.85 47.22
N PRO A 170 17.62 10.95 46.68
CA PRO A 170 16.86 11.90 47.49
C PRO A 170 15.59 11.25 48.06
N LEU A 171 14.95 10.34 47.33
CA LEU A 171 13.78 9.59 47.82
C LEU A 171 14.14 8.76 49.06
N ALA A 172 15.28 8.07 49.04
CA ALA A 172 15.77 7.28 50.16
C ALA A 172 16.08 8.19 51.38
N LEU A 173 16.68 9.36 51.17
CA LEU A 173 16.91 10.33 52.25
C LEU A 173 15.60 10.83 52.87
N ILE A 174 14.59 11.13 52.05
CA ILE A 174 13.25 11.53 52.52
C ILE A 174 12.65 10.43 53.39
N VAL A 175 12.72 9.17 52.95
CA VAL A 175 12.21 8.02 53.70
C VAL A 175 12.95 7.85 55.03
N GLN A 176 14.27 8.02 55.06
CA GLN A 176 15.04 7.90 56.31
C GLN A 176 14.67 8.97 57.33
N ILE A 177 14.46 10.22 56.89
CA ILE A 177 13.98 11.30 57.76
C ILE A 177 12.56 11.00 58.24
N TRP A 178 11.69 10.51 57.36
CA TRP A 178 10.33 10.12 57.73
C TRP A 178 10.33 8.99 58.76
N GLN A 179 11.16 7.97 58.56
CA GLN A 179 11.27 6.82 59.46
C GLN A 179 11.67 7.24 60.89
N ALA A 180 12.49 8.28 61.02
CA ALA A 180 12.86 8.82 62.33
C ALA A 180 11.69 9.47 63.09
N VAL A 181 10.66 9.93 62.38
CA VAL A 181 9.50 10.64 62.97
C VAL A 181 8.26 9.74 63.09
N ALA A 182 8.01 8.91 62.07
CA ALA A 182 6.82 8.07 61.97
C ALA A 182 7.17 6.72 61.29
N PRO A 183 7.73 5.75 62.03
CA PRO A 183 8.26 4.51 61.46
C PRO A 183 7.17 3.64 60.81
N ASP A 184 5.97 3.58 61.39
CA ASP A 184 4.89 2.72 60.91
C ASP A 184 4.35 3.14 59.53
N SER A 185 4.37 4.45 59.22
CA SER A 185 3.91 4.98 57.92
C SER A 185 5.04 5.13 56.89
N ALA A 186 6.29 5.26 57.34
CA ALA A 186 7.44 5.46 56.46
C ALA A 186 7.69 4.27 55.51
N MET A 187 7.54 3.03 55.99
CA MET A 187 7.71 1.84 55.14
C MET A 187 6.65 1.77 54.04
N MET A 188 5.38 1.99 54.38
CA MET A 188 4.30 2.02 53.39
C MET A 188 4.51 3.13 52.36
N ALA A 189 4.95 4.32 52.81
CA ALA A 189 5.26 5.43 51.92
C ALA A 189 6.42 5.10 50.97
N MET A 190 7.47 4.43 51.46
CA MET A 190 8.59 3.95 50.64
C MET A 190 8.13 3.01 49.53
N GLU A 191 7.32 2.00 49.87
CA GLU A 191 6.78 1.05 48.89
C GLU A 191 6.01 1.78 47.79
N ILE A 192 5.07 2.66 48.17
CA ILE A 192 4.26 3.43 47.22
C ILE A 192 5.15 4.26 46.28
N MET A 193 6.15 4.96 46.83
CA MET A 193 7.05 5.80 46.05
C MET A 193 7.92 4.99 45.08
N VAL A 194 8.44 3.84 45.52
CA VAL A 194 9.23 2.92 44.68
C VAL A 194 8.37 2.31 43.57
N TYR A 195 7.15 1.85 43.88
CA TYR A 195 6.23 1.33 42.87
C TYR A 195 5.84 2.39 41.85
N PHE A 196 5.57 3.62 42.30
CA PHE A 196 5.26 4.73 41.40
C PHE A 196 6.43 5.01 40.43
N LEU A 197 7.66 5.10 40.96
CA LEU A 197 8.85 5.33 40.16
C LEU A 197 9.10 4.18 39.16
N MET A 198 8.91 2.92 39.61
CA MET A 198 9.05 1.74 38.76
C MET A 198 8.01 1.71 37.65
N CYS A 199 6.73 1.95 37.96
CA CYS A 199 5.66 2.01 36.96
C CYS A 199 5.91 3.12 35.94
N PHE A 200 6.39 4.28 36.38
CA PHE A 200 6.76 5.38 35.49
C PHE A 200 7.92 5.00 34.57
N TYR A 201 8.99 4.41 35.10
CA TYR A 201 10.13 3.92 34.33
C TYR A 201 9.70 2.88 33.27
N ILE A 202 8.88 1.91 33.66
CA ILE A 202 8.34 0.89 32.75
C ILE A 202 7.54 1.57 31.64
N LEU A 203 6.66 2.51 31.98
CA LEU A 203 5.84 3.20 30.99
C LEU A 203 6.70 3.95 29.95
N GLU A 204 7.75 4.63 30.39
CA GLU A 204 8.68 5.33 29.50
C GLU A 204 9.47 4.39 28.59
N MET A 205 9.98 3.30 29.18
CA MET A 205 10.72 2.27 28.46
C MET A 205 9.83 1.61 27.40
N PHE A 206 8.59 1.24 27.75
CA PHE A 206 7.64 0.65 26.81
C PHE A 206 7.27 1.62 25.69
N THR A 207 6.92 2.88 26.01
CA THR A 207 6.60 3.88 24.98
C THR A 207 7.81 4.18 24.09
N GLY A 208 9.03 4.21 24.64
CA GLY A 208 10.28 4.34 23.88
C GLY A 208 10.50 3.16 22.91
N LEU A 209 10.36 1.92 23.40
CA LEU A 209 10.50 0.71 22.58
C LEU A 209 9.45 0.64 21.46
N ILE A 210 8.19 0.99 21.73
CA ILE A 210 7.13 1.02 20.72
C ILE A 210 7.54 1.97 19.58
N ARG A 211 7.96 3.21 19.90
CA ARG A 211 8.38 4.20 18.91
C ARG A 211 9.62 3.78 18.14
N ARG A 212 10.59 3.16 18.82
CA ARG A 212 11.81 2.62 18.20
C ARG A 212 11.49 1.43 17.28
N PHE A 213 10.62 0.53 17.69
CA PHE A 213 10.24 -0.65 16.90
C PHE A 213 9.46 -0.23 15.66
N ARG A 214 8.58 0.77 15.74
CA ARG A 214 7.94 1.36 14.55
C ARG A 214 8.96 1.94 13.58
N ASP A 215 10.00 2.63 14.08
CA ASP A 215 11.07 3.18 13.23
C ASP A 215 11.96 2.10 12.58
N ALA A 216 12.14 0.95 13.23
CA ALA A 216 12.85 -0.20 12.67
C ALA A 216 11.93 -1.19 11.92
N GLU A 217 10.63 -0.89 11.83
CA GLU A 217 9.57 -1.75 11.29
C GLU A 217 9.56 -3.17 11.89
N ILE A 218 9.79 -3.24 13.19
CA ILE A 218 9.68 -4.45 13.99
C ILE A 218 8.24 -4.51 14.53
N PRO A 219 7.56 -5.68 14.45
CA PRO A 219 6.23 -5.83 15.01
C PRO A 219 6.19 -5.40 16.48
N VAL A 220 5.29 -4.45 16.81
CA VAL A 220 5.18 -3.87 18.16
C VAL A 220 4.85 -4.92 19.23
N LEU A 221 4.24 -6.05 18.85
CA LEU A 221 3.96 -7.16 19.74
C LEU A 221 5.22 -7.69 20.46
N TYR A 222 6.41 -7.60 19.85
CA TYR A 222 7.65 -8.03 20.48
C TYR A 222 8.00 -7.23 21.74
N VAL A 223 7.47 -6.01 21.92
CA VAL A 223 7.69 -5.20 23.13
C VAL A 223 7.19 -5.92 24.39
N VAL A 224 6.20 -6.82 24.28
CA VAL A 224 5.70 -7.63 25.41
C VAL A 224 6.81 -8.48 26.05
N LEU A 225 7.85 -8.85 25.29
CA LEU A 225 9.01 -9.57 25.84
C LEU A 225 9.74 -8.76 26.93
N ALA A 226 9.70 -7.42 26.86
CA ALA A 226 10.32 -6.52 27.82
C ALA A 226 9.72 -6.62 29.24
N LEU A 227 8.62 -7.36 29.45
CA LEU A 227 8.10 -7.67 30.78
C LEU A 227 9.00 -8.66 31.56
N THR A 228 9.92 -9.32 30.87
CA THR A 228 10.89 -10.24 31.48
C THR A 228 12.29 -9.67 31.38
N VAL A 229 13.14 -9.96 32.36
CA VAL A 229 14.55 -9.49 32.36
C VAL A 229 15.28 -9.92 31.09
N VAL A 230 15.12 -11.18 30.65
CA VAL A 230 15.75 -11.67 29.42
C VAL A 230 15.14 -11.02 28.18
N GLY A 231 13.82 -10.84 28.15
CA GLY A 231 13.14 -10.26 27.02
C GLY A 231 13.38 -8.75 26.87
N GLU A 232 13.69 -8.02 27.94
CA GLU A 232 14.18 -6.64 27.87
C GLU A 232 15.50 -6.59 27.08
N ILE A 233 16.46 -7.45 27.41
CA ILE A 233 17.74 -7.54 26.69
C ILE A 233 17.52 -7.85 25.20
N ILE A 234 16.59 -8.77 24.88
CA ILE A 234 16.22 -9.07 23.50
C ILE A 234 15.64 -7.82 22.81
N CYS A 235 14.74 -7.09 23.46
CA CYS A 235 14.16 -5.87 22.92
C CYS A 235 15.22 -4.77 22.68
N LEU A 236 16.16 -4.60 23.61
CA LEU A 236 17.29 -3.68 23.46
C LEU A 236 18.22 -4.08 22.32
N PHE A 237 18.49 -5.38 22.15
CA PHE A 237 19.24 -5.88 21.00
C PHE A 237 18.51 -5.58 19.69
N LEU A 238 17.21 -5.86 19.62
CA LEU A 238 16.37 -5.55 18.45
C LEU A 238 16.32 -4.04 18.14
N ALA A 239 16.35 -3.18 19.17
CA ALA A 239 16.39 -1.73 19.03
C ALA A 239 17.68 -1.19 18.38
N THR A 240 18.76 -1.99 18.31
CA THR A 240 20.01 -1.61 17.59
C THR A 240 19.85 -1.60 16.07
N ARG A 241 18.84 -2.29 15.53
CA ARG A 241 18.62 -2.41 14.08
C ARG A 241 18.59 -1.04 13.40
N PRO A 242 19.00 -0.93 12.13
CA PRO A 242 18.90 0.34 11.41
C PRO A 242 17.43 0.74 11.21
N GLN A 243 17.21 2.04 11.02
CA GLN A 243 15.90 2.58 10.63
C GLN A 243 15.46 2.01 9.27
N LYS A 244 14.17 1.72 9.14
CA LYS A 244 13.52 1.32 7.89
C LYS A 244 12.38 2.29 7.57
N VAL A 245 12.29 2.70 6.30
CA VAL A 245 11.33 3.71 5.84
C VAL A 245 10.48 3.16 4.67
N THR A 246 10.22 1.86 4.70
CA THR A 246 9.38 1.18 3.72
C THR A 246 7.90 1.41 3.99
N ASN A 247 7.51 1.48 5.26
CA ASN A 247 6.19 1.88 5.72
C ASN A 247 6.20 3.39 6.05
N LEU A 248 5.13 4.13 5.70
CA LEU A 248 5.00 5.58 5.93
C LEU A 248 3.86 5.96 6.89
N ASP A 249 3.28 4.98 7.60
CA ASP A 249 2.13 5.17 8.49
C ASP A 249 2.46 6.06 9.70
N TYR A 250 3.75 6.17 10.05
CA TYR A 250 4.26 6.93 11.18
C TYR A 250 5.43 7.83 10.78
N THR A 251 5.58 8.97 11.44
CA THR A 251 6.69 9.92 11.24
C THR A 251 7.26 10.34 12.60
N PHE A 252 8.26 11.25 12.64
CA PHE A 252 8.72 11.84 13.90
C PHE A 252 7.74 12.87 14.48
N GLU A 253 6.80 13.35 13.66
CA GLU A 253 5.77 14.28 14.08
C GLU A 253 4.50 13.51 14.47
N ALA A 254 3.79 14.00 15.49
CA ALA A 254 2.50 13.43 15.82
C ALA A 254 1.50 13.83 14.73
N GLN A 255 0.80 12.86 14.15
CA GLN A 255 -0.24 13.17 13.18
C GLN A 255 -1.38 13.91 13.89
N ASN A 256 -1.79 15.05 13.34
CA ASN A 256 -2.92 15.78 13.88
C ASN A 256 -4.19 14.95 13.63
N LYS A 257 -4.99 14.64 14.65
CA LYS A 257 -6.15 13.70 14.58
C LYS A 257 -7.12 13.97 13.40
N LYS A 258 -7.22 15.20 12.90
CA LYS A 258 -7.99 15.55 11.69
C LYS A 258 -7.45 14.88 10.41
N GLN A 259 -6.13 14.85 10.22
CA GLN A 259 -5.52 14.27 9.01
C GLN A 259 -5.64 12.74 8.97
N GLN A 260 -5.63 12.06 10.13
CA GLN A 260 -5.91 10.62 10.21
C GLN A 260 -7.35 10.27 9.77
N ASN A 261 -8.32 11.11 10.12
CA ASN A 261 -9.70 10.89 9.71
C ASN A 261 -9.93 11.18 8.23
N ASP A 262 -9.17 12.10 7.63
CA ASP A 262 -9.27 12.40 6.20
C ASP A 262 -8.58 11.32 5.34
N GLN A 263 -7.50 10.69 5.82
CA GLN A 263 -6.85 9.57 5.12
C GLN A 263 -7.67 8.26 5.16
N ASN A 264 -8.49 8.08 6.19
CA ASN A 264 -9.37 6.90 6.34
C ASN A 264 -10.76 7.10 5.72
N LYS A 265 -11.02 8.22 5.04
CA LYS A 265 -12.25 8.37 4.26
C LYS A 265 -12.10 7.54 2.99
N PRO A 266 -12.95 6.51 2.75
CA PRO A 266 -13.02 5.91 1.44
C PRO A 266 -13.45 7.00 0.46
N ASP A 267 -12.69 7.18 -0.62
CA ASP A 267 -13.06 8.05 -1.73
C ASP A 267 -14.49 7.67 -2.14
N ARG A 268 -15.43 8.58 -1.87
CA ARG A 268 -16.86 8.40 -2.13
C ARG A 268 -17.32 9.46 -3.11
#